data_AF-A0AAD7A1P0-F1
#
_entry.id   AF-A0AAD7A1P0-F1
#
_cell.length_a   1.000
_cell.length_b   1.000
_cell.length_c   1.000
_cell.angle_alpha   90.00
_cell.angle_beta   90.00
_cell.angle_gamma   90.00
#
_symmetry.space_group_name_H-M   'P 1'
#
loop_
_entity.id
_entity.type
_entity.pdbx_description
1 polymer ?
#
loop_
_entity_poly.entity_id
_entity_poly.type
_entity_poly.pdbx_seq_one_letter_code
_entity_poly.pdbx_strand_id
1 'polypeptide(L)' 'VVVDEAHVVSHLGAYFRKKYRTLGMIHTFLLQGTPVALSATLPACIRNNVLSKLQFGQDYANINVGND' A
#
# COMPACT_ATOMS: atom_id res chain seq x y z
N VAL A 1 -5.62 8.68 5.81
CA VAL A 1 -5.49 7.38 6.51
C VAL A 1 -4.11 6.81 6.23
N VAL A 2 -3.43 6.28 7.25
CA VAL A 2 -2.09 5.72 7.10
C VAL A 2 -2.18 4.19 7.17
N VAL A 3 -1.68 3.50 6.14
CA VAL A 3 -1.55 2.05 6.08
C VAL A 3 -0.09 1.71 6.33
N ASP A 4 0.22 1.31 7.56
CA ASP A 4 1.54 0.80 7.91
C ASP A 4 1.70 -0.66 7.49
N GLU A 5 2.93 -1.08 7.24
CA GLU A 5 3.31 -2.39 6.70
C GLU A 5 2.58 -2.80 5.41
N ALA A 6 2.46 -1.87 4.47
CA ALA A 6 1.68 -2.04 3.25
C ALA A 6 2.12 -3.25 2.40
N HIS A 7 3.38 -3.72 2.52
CA HIS A 7 3.87 -4.91 1.83
C HIS A 7 3.04 -6.18 2.13
N VAL A 8 2.40 -6.25 3.31
CA VAL A 8 1.53 -7.34 3.78
C VAL A 8 0.26 -7.51 2.92
N VAL A 9 -0.13 -6.49 2.16
CA VAL A 9 -1.26 -6.53 1.25
C VAL A 9 -0.94 -7.44 0.03
N SER A 10 0.33 -7.63 -0.31
CA SER A 10 0.78 -8.48 -1.43
C SER A 10 0.89 -9.95 -1.00
N HIS A 11 0.38 -10.87 -1.83
CA HIS A 11 0.61 -12.32 -1.63
C HIS A 11 2.07 -12.73 -1.93
N LEU A 12 2.83 -11.85 -2.58
CA LEU A 12 4.25 -12.06 -2.90
C LEU A 12 5.18 -11.55 -1.79
N GLY A 13 4.61 -10.90 -0.76
CA GLY A 13 5.34 -10.58 0.47
C GLY A 13 5.32 -11.78 1.42
N ALA A 14 6.41 -11.96 2.18
CA ALA A 14 6.55 -13.06 3.13
C ALA A 14 5.48 -13.06 4.25
N TYR A 15 4.75 -11.95 4.43
CA TYR A 15 3.86 -11.72 5.58
C TYR A 15 2.41 -11.42 5.20
N PHE A 16 1.87 -12.04 4.14
CA PHE A 16 0.51 -11.75 3.66
C PHE A 16 -0.57 -11.88 4.75
N ARG A 17 -1.43 -10.85 4.92
CA ARG A 17 -2.60 -10.88 5.82
C ARG A 17 -3.90 -10.68 5.04
N LYS A 18 -4.78 -11.69 5.08
CA LYS A 18 -6.09 -11.68 4.39
C LYS A 18 -6.95 -10.46 4.70
N LYS A 19 -6.95 -9.98 5.96
CA LYS A 19 -7.72 -8.79 6.38
C LYS A 19 -7.26 -7.50 5.69
N TYR A 20 -6.01 -7.40 5.26
CA TYR A 20 -5.49 -6.19 4.61
C TYR A 20 -6.01 -6.00 3.18
N ARG A 21 -6.58 -7.05 2.55
CA ARG A 21 -7.19 -6.93 1.22
C ARG A 21 -8.45 -6.07 1.23
N THR A 22 -9.15 -5.97 2.36
CA THR A 22 -10.35 -5.15 2.48
C THR A 22 -10.05 -3.67 2.65
N LEU A 23 -8.78 -3.28 2.86
CA LEU A 23 -8.36 -1.87 2.97
C LEU A 23 -8.64 -1.08 1.68
N GLY A 24 -8.57 -1.73 0.52
CA GLY A 24 -8.97 -1.11 -0.75
C GLY A 24 -10.44 -0.69 -0.80
N MET A 25 -11.33 -1.36 -0.06
CA MET A 25 -12.73 -0.92 0.06
C MET A 25 -12.85 0.32 0.96
N ILE A 26 -11.98 0.46 1.96
CA ILE A 26 -11.98 1.66 2.82
C ILE A 26 -11.59 2.89 1.99
N HIS A 27 -10.76 2.73 0.95
CA HIS A 27 -10.43 3.81 0.01
C HIS A 27 -11.69 4.46 -0.60
N THR A 28 -12.68 3.67 -1.01
CA THR A 28 -13.95 4.22 -1.56
C THR A 28 -14.79 4.96 -0.53
N PHE A 29 -14.61 4.69 0.77
CA PHE A 29 -15.31 5.38 1.85
C PHE A 29 -14.53 6.58 2.41
N LEU A 30 -13.24 6.72 2.09
CA LEU A 30 -12.32 7.72 2.66
C LEU A 30 -12.05 8.90 1.72
N LEU A 31 -12.99 9.23 0.84
CA LEU A 31 -12.93 10.22 -0.24
C LEU A 31 -12.49 11.66 0.12
N GLN A 32 -11.97 11.93 1.32
CA GLN A 32 -11.48 13.24 1.75
C GLN A 32 -10.04 13.27 2.28
N GLY A 33 -9.31 12.16 2.33
CA GLY A 33 -7.92 12.18 2.82
C GLY A 33 -6.99 11.33 1.97
N THR A 34 -5.92 11.95 1.44
CA THR A 34 -4.85 11.27 0.71
C THR A 34 -4.37 10.05 1.54
N PRO A 35 -4.56 8.81 1.06
CA PRO A 35 -4.07 7.63 1.75
C PRO A 35 -2.54 7.60 1.66
N VAL A 36 -1.88 7.29 2.77
CA VAL A 36 -0.42 7.13 2.83
C VAL A 36 -0.13 5.66 3.13
N ALA A 37 0.67 5.01 2.30
CA ALA A 37 1.11 3.64 2.50
C ALA A 37 2.60 3.64 2.92
N LEU A 38 2.91 3.03 4.06
CA LEU A 38 4.25 2.95 4.63
C LEU A 38 4.70 1.48 4.70
N SER A 39 5.99 1.21 4.50
CA SER A 39 6.57 -0.12 4.64
C SER A 39 8.09 -0.03 4.77
N ALA A 40 8.68 -0.88 5.61
CA ALA A 40 10.13 -0.96 5.77
C ALA A 40 10.84 -1.51 4.52
N THR A 41 10.21 -2.43 3.79
CA THR A 41 10.74 -2.96 2.53
C THR A 41 9.62 -3.03 1.50
N LEU A 42 9.82 -2.42 0.34
CA LEU A 42 8.82 -2.37 -0.73
C LEU A 42 9.46 -2.62 -2.11
N PRO A 43 9.82 -3.88 -2.43
CA PRO A 43 10.31 -4.26 -3.75
C PRO A 43 9.35 -3.82 -4.86
N ALA A 44 9.86 -3.51 -6.05
CA ALA A 44 9.06 -2.95 -7.15
C ALA A 44 7.79 -3.79 -7.49
N CYS A 45 7.89 -5.12 -7.45
CA CYS A 45 6.74 -6.01 -7.66
C CYS A 45 5.68 -5.93 -6.56
N ILE A 46 6.10 -5.77 -5.30
CA ILE A 46 5.22 -5.60 -4.15
C ILE A 46 4.58 -4.21 -4.18
N ARG A 47 5.34 -3.17 -4.51
CA ARG A 47 4.84 -1.81 -4.68
C ARG A 47 3.70 -1.75 -5.70
N ASN A 48 3.88 -2.34 -6.88
CA ASN A 48 2.84 -2.38 -7.90
C ASN A 48 1.57 -3.10 -7.40
N ASN A 49 1.73 -4.15 -6.58
CA ASN A 49 0.62 -4.86 -5.96
C ASN A 49 -0.11 -3.99 -4.91
N VAL A 50 0.63 -3.25 -4.09
CA VAL A 50 0.09 -2.32 -3.10
C VAL A 50 -0.70 -1.20 -3.78
N LEU A 51 -0.11 -0.55 -4.79
CA LEU A 51 -0.78 0.51 -5.56
C LEU A 51 -2.09 0.01 -6.18
N SER A 52 -2.06 -1.16 -6.81
CA SER A 52 -3.25 -1.78 -7.42
C SER A 52 -4.33 -2.13 -6.39
N LYS A 53 -3.95 -2.76 -5.26
CA LYS A 53 -4.93 -3.24 -4.26
C LYS A 53 -5.49 -2.13 -3.38
N LEU A 54 -4.69 -1.10 -3.11
CA LEU A 54 -5.14 0.10 -2.40
C LEU A 54 -5.73 1.15 -3.34
N GLN A 55 -5.84 0.84 -4.64
CA GLN A 55 -6.46 1.68 -5.66
C GLN A 55 -5.83 3.08 -5.76
N PHE A 56 -4.51 3.18 -5.63
CA PHE A 56 -3.80 4.44 -5.89
C PHE A 56 -3.89 4.78 -7.38
N GLY A 57 -4.18 6.06 -7.66
CA GLY A 57 -4.12 6.63 -9.01
C GLY A 57 -2.67 6.82 -9.48
N GLN A 58 -2.51 7.45 -10.64
CA GLN A 58 -1.18 7.82 -11.16
C GLN A 58 -0.55 8.99 -10.37
N ASP A 59 -1.36 9.74 -9.64
CA ASP A 59 -0.97 10.92 -8.87
C ASP A 59 -0.50 10.55 -7.44
N TYR A 60 0.47 9.64 -7.33
CA TYR A 60 1.06 9.25 -6.04
C TYR A 60 2.51 9.69 -5.93
N ALA A 61 2.90 10.15 -4.74
CA ALA A 61 4.31 10.41 -4.44
C ALA A 61 4.97 9.13 -3.91
N ASN A 62 6.08 8.72 -4.54
CA ASN A 62 6.92 7.64 -4.02
C ASN A 62 8.11 8.23 -3.25
N ILE A 63 8.05 8.20 -1.93
CA ILE A 63 9.11 8.69 -1.05
C ILE A 63 9.87 7.47 -0.51
N ASN A 64 11.05 7.22 -1.07
CA ASN A 64 11.94 6.15 -0.62
C ASN A 64 13.14 6.76 0.10
N VAL A 65 13.13 6.74 1.43
CA VAL A 65 14.19 7.33 2.26
C VAL A 65 14.80 6.23 3.12
N GLY A 66 16.13 6.07 3.05
CA GLY A 66 16.87 5.13 3.90
C GLY A 66 16.90 3.67 3.43
N ASN A 67 16.55 3.41 2.17
CA ASN A 67 16.60 2.07 1.54
C ASN A 67 17.65 2.02 0.41
N ASP A 68 18.79 2.69 0.63
CA ASP A 68 20.01 2.60 -0.19
C ASP A 68 20.87 1.39 0.23
#